data_AF-A0A9R0RET1-F1
#
_entry.id   AF-A0A9R0RET1-F1
#
_cell.length_a   1.000
_cell.length_b   1.000
_cell.length_c   1.000
_cell.angle_alpha   90.00
_cell.angle_beta   90.00
_cell.angle_gamma   90.00
#
_symmetry.space_group_name_H-M   'P 1'
#
loop_
_entity.id
_entity.type
_entity.pdbx_description
1 polymer ?
#
loop_
_entity_poly.entity_id
_entity_poly.type
_entity_poly.pdbx_seq_one_letter_code
_entity_poly.pdbx_strand_id
1 'polypeptide(L)'
;MGRRLLLPHTRRLMFFLRPMRYSASATAIAGSSRDPLHVCIVGSGPAGFYTAEKMLKGHEGVQVDIIDRLPTPFGLVRSGVAPDHPETKIVVNQFSRVAANPRCSFFGNVTLGSDVSLSELRKTYDVVVLAYGAESDRSFGIPGEDLRGIHSAREFVWWYNGHPDMCNLAPDLTNTDSAVVLGQGNVALDVARILLRCTTELASTDIAGYALDALRSSTIRYP
;
A
#
# COMPACT_ATOMS: atom_id res chain seq x y z
N MET A 1 15.66 -30.65 -36.79
CA MET A 1 16.52 -29.46 -36.62
C MET A 1 15.77 -28.45 -35.75
N GLY A 2 16.24 -28.20 -34.52
CA GLY A 2 15.93 -27.00 -33.73
C GLY A 2 14.58 -26.86 -33.01
N ARG A 3 14.37 -27.59 -31.90
CA ARG A 3 13.52 -27.10 -30.79
C ARG A 3 14.32 -26.03 -30.03
N ARG A 4 13.84 -24.79 -29.93
CA ARG A 4 14.34 -23.80 -28.95
C ARG A 4 13.41 -23.78 -27.73
N LEU A 5 13.90 -24.35 -26.64
CA LEU A 5 13.43 -24.05 -25.29
C LEU A 5 13.66 -22.56 -25.02
N LEU A 6 12.61 -21.82 -24.64
CA LEU A 6 12.75 -20.55 -23.95
C LEU A 6 12.75 -20.85 -22.45
N LEU A 7 13.90 -20.59 -21.82
CA LEU A 7 14.15 -20.73 -20.39
C LEU A 7 13.28 -19.75 -19.58
N PRO A 8 12.81 -20.13 -18.38
CA PRO A 8 12.12 -19.20 -17.49
C PRO A 8 13.10 -18.18 -16.90
N HIS A 9 12.74 -16.91 -16.98
CA HIS A 9 13.43 -15.80 -16.31
C HIS A 9 13.25 -15.90 -14.79
N THR A 10 14.16 -16.59 -14.10
CA THR A 10 14.37 -16.40 -12.67
C THR A 10 15.12 -15.09 -12.45
N ARG A 11 14.39 -14.01 -12.15
CA ARG A 11 14.97 -12.80 -11.53
C ARG A 11 15.30 -13.12 -10.08
N ARG A 12 16.55 -13.54 -9.80
CA ARG A 12 17.09 -13.51 -8.44
C ARG A 12 17.20 -12.05 -8.02
N LEU A 13 16.38 -11.64 -7.07
CA LEU A 13 16.55 -10.39 -6.34
C LEU A 13 17.86 -10.52 -5.54
N MET A 14 18.93 -9.86 -6.00
CA MET A 14 20.14 -9.70 -5.18
C MET A 14 19.79 -8.74 -4.05
N PHE A 15 19.50 -9.28 -2.87
CA PHE A 15 19.68 -8.54 -1.63
C PHE A 15 21.16 -8.15 -1.56
N PHE A 16 21.46 -6.85 -1.67
CA PHE A 16 22.72 -6.32 -1.18
C PHE A 16 22.69 -6.42 0.35
N LEU A 17 22.95 -7.62 0.87
CA LEU A 17 23.38 -7.79 2.24
C LEU A 17 24.63 -6.93 2.40
N ARG A 18 24.55 -5.88 3.22
CA ARG A 18 25.73 -5.13 3.65
C ARG A 18 26.78 -6.14 4.13
N PRO A 19 28.04 -6.06 3.69
CA PRO A 19 29.07 -6.97 4.18
C PRO A 19 29.24 -6.76 5.69
N MET A 20 29.06 -7.83 6.46
CA MET A 20 29.44 -7.90 7.87
C MET A 20 30.92 -7.55 7.99
N ARG A 21 31.23 -6.38 8.55
CA ARG A 21 32.61 -6.02 8.91
C ARG A 21 32.92 -6.64 10.27
N TYR A 22 33.61 -7.77 10.28
CA TYR A 22 34.33 -8.21 11.46
C TYR A 22 35.63 -7.40 11.56
N SER A 23 35.68 -6.44 12.48
CA SER A 23 36.92 -5.76 12.86
C SER A 23 37.46 -6.42 14.12
N ALA A 24 38.63 -7.04 14.03
CA ALA A 24 39.32 -7.59 15.18
C ALA A 24 40.29 -6.56 15.79
N SER A 25 40.12 -6.36 17.09
CA SER A 25 41.15 -6.11 18.11
C SER A 25 41.29 -4.71 18.74
N ALA A 26 41.32 -4.78 20.08
CA ALA A 26 42.02 -3.98 21.10
C ALA A 26 41.17 -3.06 22.00
N THR A 27 41.38 -3.31 23.29
CA THR A 27 40.59 -2.98 24.48
C THR A 27 40.41 -1.48 24.76
N ALA A 28 39.14 -1.07 24.91
CA ALA A 28 38.74 0.06 25.74
C ALA A 28 37.40 -0.30 26.42
N ILE A 29 37.39 -0.40 27.75
CA ILE A 29 36.17 -0.58 28.54
C ILE A 29 35.56 0.82 28.71
N ALA A 30 34.61 1.17 27.85
CA ALA A 30 33.81 2.38 27.97
C ALA A 30 32.42 2.16 27.36
N GLY A 31 31.43 1.93 28.23
CA GLY A 31 30.00 1.84 27.91
C GLY A 31 29.60 0.62 27.08
N SER A 32 28.66 -0.20 27.54
CA SER A 32 28.07 -1.21 26.67
C SER A 32 27.31 -0.50 25.55
N SER A 33 27.95 -0.25 24.40
CA SER A 33 27.24 0.07 23.17
C SER A 33 26.48 -1.20 22.81
N ARG A 34 25.21 -1.27 23.24
CA ARG A 34 24.30 -2.26 22.67
C ARG A 34 24.25 -1.96 21.18
N ASP A 35 24.39 -3.00 20.36
CA ASP A 35 24.21 -2.86 18.91
C ASP A 35 22.90 -2.09 18.65
N PRO A 36 22.86 -1.22 17.63
CA PRO A 36 21.67 -0.42 17.35
C PRO A 36 20.47 -1.33 17.18
N LEU A 37 19.35 -1.01 17.84
CA LEU A 37 18.10 -1.75 17.68
C LEU A 37 17.67 -1.73 16.21
N HIS A 38 17.46 -2.88 15.59
CA HIS A 38 17.01 -3.00 14.21
C HIS A 38 15.54 -3.43 14.16
N VAL A 39 14.70 -2.56 13.61
CA VAL A 39 13.25 -2.76 13.53
C VAL A 39 12.82 -2.90 12.07
N CYS A 40 12.16 -4.00 11.73
CA CYS A 40 11.46 -4.15 10.46
C CYS A 40 9.97 -3.89 10.64
N ILE A 41 9.39 -3.05 9.79
CA ILE A 41 7.97 -2.75 9.74
C ILE A 41 7.41 -3.25 8.41
N VAL A 42 6.45 -4.17 8.47
CA VAL A 42 5.80 -4.74 7.30
C VAL A 42 4.51 -3.97 7.01
N GLY A 43 4.52 -3.16 5.96
CA GLY A 43 3.43 -2.28 5.56
C GLY A 43 3.78 -0.81 5.78
N SER A 44 3.64 -0.02 4.73
CA SER A 44 3.97 1.42 4.68
C SER A 44 2.74 2.32 4.74
N GLY A 45 1.63 1.82 5.27
CA GLY A 45 0.46 2.64 5.59
C GLY A 45 0.69 3.53 6.83
N PRO A 46 -0.35 4.24 7.29
CA PRO A 46 -0.27 5.08 8.49
C PRO A 46 0.27 4.36 9.72
N ALA A 47 -0.20 3.13 10.00
CA ALA A 47 0.27 2.35 11.14
C ALA A 47 1.78 2.11 11.08
N GLY A 48 2.32 1.80 9.90
CA GLY A 48 3.74 1.59 9.70
C GLY A 48 4.55 2.87 9.92
N PHE A 49 4.15 3.97 9.29
CA PHE A 49 4.87 5.25 9.43
C PHE A 49 4.78 5.87 10.82
N TYR A 50 3.63 5.78 11.49
CA TYR A 50 3.54 6.23 12.88
C TYR A 50 4.40 5.38 13.81
N THR A 51 4.47 4.07 13.58
CA THR A 51 5.38 3.18 14.32
C THR A 51 6.84 3.59 14.08
N ALA A 52 7.23 3.78 12.82
CA ALA A 52 8.58 4.22 12.45
C ALA A 52 8.95 5.55 13.12
N GLU A 53 8.05 6.53 13.08
CA GLU A 53 8.26 7.82 13.72
C GLU A 53 8.47 7.69 15.23
N LYS A 54 7.65 6.88 15.91
CA LYS A 54 7.76 6.66 17.35
C LYS A 54 9.06 5.94 17.71
N MET A 55 9.47 4.94 16.93
CA MET A 55 10.76 4.26 17.13
C MET A 55 11.91 5.26 16.99
N LEU A 56 11.95 6.03 15.89
CA LEU A 56 13.00 7.01 15.63
C LEU A 56 13.11 8.11 16.69
N LYS A 57 11.97 8.52 17.28
CA LYS A 57 11.94 9.52 18.37
C LYS A 57 12.28 8.93 19.73
N GLY A 58 11.86 7.69 20.01
CA GLY A 58 11.97 7.06 21.33
C GLY A 58 13.30 6.36 21.57
N HIS A 59 14.02 5.98 20.51
CA HIS A 59 15.25 5.21 20.62
C HIS A 59 16.39 5.87 19.84
N GLU A 60 17.43 6.29 20.56
CA GLU A 60 18.68 6.73 19.95
C GLU A 60 19.35 5.55 19.24
N GLY A 61 19.93 5.80 18.06
CA GLY A 61 20.63 4.78 17.28
C GLY A 61 19.76 3.79 16.49
N VAL A 62 18.47 3.60 16.84
CA VAL A 62 17.57 2.64 16.16
C VAL A 62 17.62 2.78 14.63
N GLN A 63 17.64 1.65 13.93
CA GLN A 63 17.48 1.57 12.48
C GLN A 63 16.10 0.99 12.17
N VAL A 64 15.38 1.60 11.24
CA VAL A 64 14.03 1.20 10.85
C VAL A 64 14.01 0.90 9.35
N ASP A 65 13.63 -0.33 9.01
CA ASP A 65 13.36 -0.73 7.63
C ASP A 65 11.85 -0.91 7.47
N ILE A 66 11.25 -0.19 6.52
CA ILE A 66 9.86 -0.36 6.13
C ILE A 66 9.83 -1.16 4.83
N ILE A 67 9.18 -2.31 4.84
CA ILE A 67 8.96 -3.13 3.64
C ILE A 67 7.48 -3.03 3.23
N ASP A 68 7.20 -3.03 1.92
CA ASP A 68 5.84 -3.01 1.40
C ASP A 68 5.74 -3.81 0.11
N ARG A 69 4.60 -4.48 -0.09
CA ARG A 69 4.29 -5.20 -1.34
C ARG A 69 4.25 -4.26 -2.54
N LEU A 70 3.75 -3.04 -2.35
CA LEU A 70 3.61 -2.07 -3.43
C LEU A 70 4.92 -1.29 -3.63
N PRO A 71 5.16 -0.78 -4.85
CA PRO A 71 6.31 0.09 -5.09
C PRO A 71 6.14 1.48 -4.48
N THR A 72 4.90 1.89 -4.23
CA THR A 72 4.56 3.22 -3.70
C THR A 72 4.13 3.12 -2.24
N PRO A 73 4.67 3.96 -1.34
CA PRO A 73 4.31 3.93 0.06
C PRO A 73 2.96 4.59 0.36
N PHE A 74 2.62 4.68 1.65
CA PHE A 74 1.49 5.40 2.26
C PHE A 74 0.16 4.63 2.33
N GLY A 75 0.10 3.44 1.73
CA GLY A 75 -1.07 2.55 1.80
C GLY A 75 -2.37 3.28 1.45
N LEU A 76 -3.41 3.09 2.27
CA LEU A 76 -4.74 3.66 2.03
C LEU A 76 -4.79 5.20 2.05
N VAL A 77 -3.76 5.91 2.52
CA VAL A 77 -3.73 7.38 2.33
C VAL A 77 -3.62 7.71 0.84
N ARG A 78 -2.90 6.88 0.08
CA ARG A 78 -2.79 6.99 -1.38
C ARG A 78 -3.93 6.27 -2.09
N SER A 79 -4.21 5.02 -1.71
CA SER A 79 -5.11 4.14 -2.47
C SER A 79 -6.54 4.03 -1.93
N GLY A 80 -6.83 4.58 -0.75
CA GLY A 80 -8.13 4.52 -0.10
C GLY A 80 -8.84 5.87 -0.02
N VAL A 81 -8.18 6.87 0.55
CA VAL A 81 -8.73 8.24 0.68
C VAL A 81 -9.17 8.74 -0.68
N ALA A 82 -10.43 9.16 -0.76
CA ALA A 82 -11.03 9.62 -2.00
C ALA A 82 -10.25 10.81 -2.61
N PRO A 83 -10.20 10.92 -3.94
CA PRO A 83 -9.41 11.95 -4.62
C PRO A 83 -9.95 13.37 -4.36
N ASP A 84 -11.22 13.50 -3.99
CA ASP A 84 -11.83 14.75 -3.58
C ASP A 84 -11.67 15.09 -2.09
N HIS A 85 -10.83 14.33 -1.36
CA HIS A 85 -10.44 14.57 0.05
C HIS A 85 -8.93 14.83 0.19
N PRO A 86 -8.36 15.82 -0.54
CA PRO A 86 -6.91 16.07 -0.53
C PRO A 86 -6.38 16.48 0.86
N GLU A 87 -7.20 17.12 1.69
CA GLU A 87 -6.83 17.53 3.05
C GLU A 87 -6.48 16.33 3.95
N THR A 88 -7.16 15.20 3.76
CA THR A 88 -6.88 13.96 4.48
C THR A 88 -5.54 13.34 4.04
N LYS A 89 -5.09 13.61 2.81
CA LYS A 89 -3.80 13.13 2.27
C LYS A 89 -2.58 13.93 2.76
N ILE A 90 -2.77 15.07 3.44
CA ILE A 90 -1.68 15.93 3.92
C ILE A 90 -0.71 15.21 4.88
N VAL A 91 -1.16 14.15 5.57
CA VAL A 91 -0.32 13.33 6.45
C VAL A 91 0.91 12.72 5.73
N VAL A 92 0.84 12.57 4.40
CA VAL A 92 1.99 12.16 3.56
C VAL A 92 3.21 13.06 3.76
N ASN A 93 3.03 14.35 4.09
CA ASN A 93 4.15 15.25 4.40
C ASN A 93 4.90 14.84 5.67
N GLN A 94 4.18 14.37 6.69
CA GLN A 94 4.80 13.82 7.90
C GLN A 94 5.53 12.51 7.59
N PHE A 95 4.90 11.61 6.84
CA PHE A 95 5.49 10.31 6.48
C PHE A 95 6.73 10.46 5.59
N SER A 96 6.72 11.42 4.66
CA SER A 96 7.88 11.74 3.83
C SER A 96 9.08 12.20 4.67
N ARG A 97 8.87 12.97 5.75
CA ARG A 97 9.95 13.35 6.67
C ARG A 97 10.50 12.15 7.45
N VAL A 98 9.64 11.20 7.80
CA VAL A 98 10.06 9.94 8.45
C VAL A 98 10.90 9.11 7.48
N ALA A 99 10.43 8.93 6.25
CA ALA A 99 11.16 8.21 5.19
C ALA A 99 12.51 8.85 4.84
N ALA A 100 12.63 10.19 4.94
CA ALA A 100 13.87 10.91 4.71
C ALA A 100 14.86 10.85 5.88
N ASN A 101 14.48 10.26 7.02
CA ASN A 101 15.40 10.11 8.14
C ASN A 101 16.55 9.15 7.74
N PRO A 102 17.83 9.48 8.00
CA PRO A 102 18.95 8.62 7.62
C PRO A 102 18.96 7.25 8.31
N ARG A 103 18.15 7.07 9.36
CA ARG A 103 17.95 5.81 10.08
C ARG A 103 16.69 5.05 9.61
N CYS A 104 16.01 5.54 8.57
CA CYS A 104 14.84 4.92 7.98
C CYS A 104 15.13 4.54 6.54
N SER A 105 14.88 3.27 6.17
CA SER A 105 14.95 2.81 4.78
C SER A 105 13.60 2.27 4.33
N PHE A 106 13.26 2.46 3.05
CA PHE A 106 12.04 1.92 2.45
C PHE A 106 12.37 0.94 1.34
N PHE A 107 11.72 -0.22 1.36
CA PHE A 107 11.86 -1.29 0.38
C PHE A 107 10.46 -1.69 -0.14
N GLY A 108 10.04 -1.06 -1.23
CA GLY A 108 8.82 -1.46 -1.95
C GLY A 108 9.03 -2.69 -2.82
N ASN A 109 7.94 -3.27 -3.33
CA ASN A 109 7.94 -4.54 -4.08
C ASN A 109 8.51 -5.72 -3.29
N VAL A 110 8.29 -5.76 -1.97
CA VAL A 110 8.69 -6.86 -1.09
C VAL A 110 7.46 -7.39 -0.35
N THR A 111 7.02 -8.58 -0.72
CA THR A 111 5.82 -9.21 -0.20
C THR A 111 6.17 -10.22 0.89
N LEU A 112 5.68 -9.99 2.11
CA LEU A 112 5.78 -10.97 3.20
C LEU A 112 4.99 -12.25 2.82
N GLY A 113 5.62 -13.40 3.00
CA GLY A 113 5.08 -14.72 2.65
C GLY A 113 5.43 -15.20 1.24
N SER A 114 5.89 -14.31 0.35
CA SER A 114 6.33 -14.66 -1.01
C SER A 114 7.81 -14.37 -1.22
N ASP A 115 8.24 -13.12 -1.03
CA ASP A 115 9.62 -12.70 -1.27
C ASP A 115 10.50 -12.88 -0.03
N VAL A 116 9.90 -12.69 1.15
CA VAL A 116 10.53 -12.91 2.46
C VAL A 116 9.55 -13.59 3.41
N SER A 117 10.02 -14.51 4.25
CA SER A 117 9.20 -15.14 5.28
C SER A 117 9.29 -14.40 6.62
N LEU A 118 8.25 -14.53 7.45
CA LEU A 118 8.28 -14.00 8.82
C LEU A 118 9.42 -14.61 9.66
N SER A 119 9.78 -15.88 9.40
CA SER A 119 10.89 -16.52 10.10
C SER A 119 12.24 -15.90 9.72
N GLU A 120 12.44 -15.49 8.47
CA GLU A 120 13.66 -14.81 8.05
C GLU A 120 13.75 -13.42 8.67
N LEU A 121 12.66 -12.65 8.64
CA LEU A 121 12.63 -11.33 9.28
C LEU A 121 12.95 -11.42 10.78
N ARG A 122 12.38 -12.40 11.50
CA ARG A 122 12.65 -12.60 12.94
C ARG A 122 14.08 -13.07 13.26
N LYS A 123 14.82 -13.59 12.29
CA LYS A 123 16.24 -13.94 12.45
C LYS A 123 17.17 -12.76 12.17
N THR A 124 16.71 -11.80 11.35
CA THR A 124 17.51 -10.66 10.87
C THR A 124 17.31 -9.41 11.72
N TYR A 125 16.10 -9.20 12.24
CA TYR A 125 15.71 -8.00 12.98
C TYR A 125 15.40 -8.34 14.44
N ASP A 126 15.70 -7.40 15.34
CA ASP A 126 15.37 -7.52 16.76
C ASP A 126 13.85 -7.45 16.98
N VAL A 127 13.17 -6.62 16.19
CA VAL A 127 11.72 -6.40 16.25
C VAL A 127 11.14 -6.43 14.86
N VAL A 128 10.03 -7.16 14.69
CA VAL A 128 9.21 -7.14 13.48
C VAL A 128 7.81 -6.65 13.85
N VAL A 129 7.36 -5.56 13.21
CA VAL A 129 6.02 -5.00 13.39
C VAL A 129 5.18 -5.30 12.15
N LEU A 130 4.03 -5.94 12.35
CA LEU A 130 3.08 -6.20 11.29
C LEU A 130 2.07 -5.04 11.21
N ALA A 131 2.15 -4.26 10.13
CA ALA A 131 1.37 -3.05 9.89
C ALA A 131 0.76 -3.03 8.47
N TYR A 132 0.49 -4.21 7.90
CA TYR A 132 0.04 -4.40 6.52
C TYR A 132 -1.47 -4.14 6.30
N GLY A 133 -2.20 -3.74 7.34
CA GLY A 133 -3.62 -3.42 7.25
C GLY A 133 -4.51 -4.64 7.00
N ALA A 134 -5.67 -4.40 6.39
CA ALA A 134 -6.62 -5.43 5.99
C ALA A 134 -6.90 -5.30 4.50
N GLU A 135 -6.38 -6.23 3.70
CA GLU A 135 -6.51 -6.21 2.23
C GLU A 135 -7.75 -6.97 1.72
N SER A 136 -8.38 -7.82 2.54
CA SER A 136 -9.52 -8.64 2.15
C SER A 136 -10.88 -7.96 2.37
N ASP A 137 -11.81 -8.24 1.47
CA ASP A 137 -13.22 -7.85 1.61
C ASP A 137 -14.03 -8.87 2.41
N ARG A 138 -15.20 -8.44 2.87
CA ARG A 138 -16.22 -9.32 3.44
C ARG A 138 -17.15 -9.76 2.33
N SER A 139 -17.22 -11.06 2.07
CA SER A 139 -18.27 -11.65 1.22
C SER A 139 -19.61 -11.61 1.96
N PHE A 140 -20.70 -11.48 1.19
CA PHE A 140 -22.06 -11.53 1.72
C PHE A 140 -22.54 -12.97 1.91
N GLY A 141 -22.00 -13.92 1.14
CA GLY A 141 -22.42 -15.32 1.19
C GLY A 141 -23.85 -15.51 0.68
N ILE A 142 -24.30 -14.66 -0.24
CA ILE A 142 -25.67 -14.64 -0.77
C ILE A 142 -25.71 -15.09 -2.24
N PRO A 143 -26.81 -15.72 -2.69
CA PRO A 143 -26.96 -16.10 -4.08
C PRO A 143 -26.80 -14.90 -5.02
N GLY A 144 -25.95 -15.07 -6.02
CA GLY A 144 -25.71 -14.06 -7.06
C GLY A 144 -24.65 -13.02 -6.72
N GLU A 145 -23.91 -13.13 -5.61
CA GLU A 145 -22.83 -12.18 -5.27
C GLU A 145 -21.66 -12.13 -6.27
N ASP A 146 -21.51 -13.19 -7.09
CA ASP A 146 -20.50 -13.28 -8.16
C ASP A 146 -21.01 -12.80 -9.55
N LEU A 147 -22.23 -12.26 -9.63
CA LEU A 147 -22.76 -11.75 -10.90
C LEU A 147 -21.96 -10.55 -11.40
N ARG A 148 -21.83 -10.43 -12.73
CA ARG A 148 -21.18 -9.27 -13.36
C ARG A 148 -21.84 -7.96 -12.91
N GLY A 149 -21.02 -6.97 -12.55
CA GLY A 149 -21.46 -5.67 -12.06
C GLY A 149 -21.56 -5.58 -10.54
N ILE A 150 -21.37 -6.70 -9.82
CA ILE A 150 -21.18 -6.68 -8.37
C ILE A 150 -19.70 -6.54 -8.08
N HIS A 151 -19.38 -5.48 -7.34
CA HIS A 151 -18.02 -5.16 -6.93
C HIS A 151 -18.04 -4.77 -5.45
N SER A 152 -16.99 -5.12 -4.71
CA SER A 152 -16.79 -4.55 -3.39
C SER A 152 -16.51 -3.05 -3.51
N ALA A 153 -16.89 -2.30 -2.48
CA ALA A 153 -16.57 -0.87 -2.43
C ALA A 153 -15.05 -0.63 -2.49
N ARG A 154 -14.26 -1.51 -1.87
CA ARG A 154 -12.79 -1.42 -1.88
C ARG A 154 -12.22 -1.56 -3.29
N GLU A 155 -12.70 -2.51 -4.08
CA GLU A 155 -12.26 -2.68 -5.48
C GLU A 155 -12.53 -1.43 -6.30
N PHE A 156 -13.73 -0.85 -6.18
CA PHE A 156 -14.10 0.38 -6.86
C PHE A 156 -13.24 1.57 -6.39
N VAL A 157 -12.98 1.68 -5.09
CA VAL A 157 -12.10 2.70 -4.50
C VAL A 157 -10.68 2.57 -5.03
N TRP A 158 -10.14 1.36 -5.03
CA TRP A 158 -8.81 1.06 -5.54
C TRP A 158 -8.70 1.35 -7.04
N TRP A 159 -9.75 1.04 -7.81
CA TRP A 159 -9.83 1.36 -9.23
C TRP A 159 -9.75 2.86 -9.46
N TYR A 160 -10.59 3.69 -8.81
CA TYR A 160 -10.53 5.14 -9.06
C TYR A 160 -9.26 5.80 -8.50
N ASN A 161 -8.62 5.21 -7.48
CA ASN A 161 -7.37 5.71 -6.89
C ASN A 161 -6.10 5.17 -7.58
N GLY A 162 -6.21 4.38 -8.65
CA GLY A 162 -5.03 3.95 -9.39
C GLY A 162 -4.25 2.81 -8.74
N HIS A 163 -4.88 2.00 -7.88
CA HIS A 163 -4.21 0.86 -7.26
C HIS A 163 -3.91 -0.23 -8.30
N PRO A 164 -2.67 -0.77 -8.35
CA PRO A 164 -2.26 -1.70 -9.41
C PRO A 164 -3.09 -2.99 -9.46
N ASP A 165 -3.58 -3.50 -8.33
CA ASP A 165 -4.41 -4.71 -8.32
C ASP A 165 -5.81 -4.52 -8.94
N MET A 166 -6.30 -3.27 -9.05
CA MET A 166 -7.66 -2.97 -9.51
C MET A 166 -7.70 -2.02 -10.71
N CYS A 167 -6.56 -1.76 -11.35
CA CYS A 167 -6.52 -0.89 -12.52
C CYS A 167 -7.31 -1.44 -13.72
N ASN A 168 -7.55 -2.76 -13.75
CA ASN A 168 -8.30 -3.45 -14.80
C ASN A 168 -9.75 -3.80 -14.39
N LEU A 169 -10.27 -3.27 -13.28
CA LEU A 169 -11.63 -3.60 -12.80
C LEU A 169 -12.70 -3.34 -13.87
N ALA A 170 -12.56 -2.24 -14.62
CA ALA A 170 -13.45 -1.83 -15.71
C ALA A 170 -14.95 -1.97 -15.39
N PRO A 171 -15.46 -1.29 -14.35
CA PRO A 171 -16.88 -1.33 -14.00
C PRO A 171 -17.74 -0.81 -15.16
N ASP A 172 -18.84 -1.49 -15.43
CA ASP A 172 -19.79 -1.06 -16.47
C ASP A 172 -20.71 0.05 -15.92
N LEU A 173 -20.41 1.29 -16.32
CA LEU A 173 -21.14 2.48 -15.88
C LEU A 173 -22.11 3.01 -16.94
N THR A 174 -22.29 2.31 -18.06
CA THR A 174 -23.07 2.81 -19.22
C THR A 174 -24.30 1.98 -19.55
N ASN A 175 -24.37 0.74 -19.05
CA ASN A 175 -25.49 -0.16 -19.30
C ASN A 175 -26.72 0.10 -18.39
N THR A 176 -26.60 0.96 -17.40
CA THR A 176 -27.69 1.34 -16.50
C THR A 176 -27.54 2.77 -16.00
N ASP A 177 -28.61 3.33 -15.46
CA ASP A 177 -28.63 4.65 -14.84
C ASP A 177 -28.59 4.63 -13.32
N SER A 178 -28.60 3.43 -12.73
CA SER A 178 -28.78 3.22 -11.30
C SER A 178 -27.63 2.39 -10.73
N ALA A 179 -27.09 2.82 -9.59
CA ALA A 179 -26.12 2.06 -8.81
C ALA A 179 -26.65 1.87 -7.38
N VAL A 180 -26.47 0.68 -6.82
CA VAL A 180 -26.86 0.37 -5.43
C VAL A 180 -25.60 0.13 -4.61
N VAL A 181 -25.43 0.91 -3.54
CA VAL A 181 -24.33 0.74 -2.59
C VAL A 181 -24.86 0.12 -1.31
N LEU A 182 -24.39 -1.09 -0.98
CA LEU A 182 -24.78 -1.79 0.24
C LEU A 182 -23.85 -1.40 1.40
N GLY A 183 -24.36 -0.55 2.29
CA GLY A 183 -23.65 -0.09 3.48
C GLY A 183 -23.94 1.38 3.79
N GLN A 184 -23.75 1.78 5.04
CA GLN A 184 -24.01 3.14 5.53
C GLN A 184 -22.78 3.76 6.21
N GLY A 185 -21.58 3.36 5.78
CA GLY A 185 -20.32 3.90 6.26
C GLY A 185 -19.73 4.95 5.31
N ASN A 186 -18.64 5.60 5.73
CA ASN A 186 -17.97 6.64 4.93
C ASN A 186 -17.55 6.15 3.54
N VAL A 187 -17.06 4.91 3.42
CA VAL A 187 -16.67 4.34 2.11
C VAL A 187 -17.88 4.23 1.17
N ALA A 188 -19.08 3.94 1.68
CA ALA A 188 -20.28 3.93 0.85
C ALA A 188 -20.61 5.33 0.30
N LEU A 189 -20.42 6.36 1.13
CA LEU A 189 -20.54 7.76 0.71
C LEU A 189 -19.46 8.16 -0.29
N ASP A 190 -18.22 7.69 -0.13
CA ASP A 190 -17.14 7.93 -1.08
C ASP A 190 -17.47 7.36 -2.46
N VAL A 191 -17.94 6.11 -2.53
CA VAL A 191 -18.39 5.48 -3.78
C VAL A 191 -19.53 6.27 -4.42
N ALA A 192 -20.60 6.56 -3.66
CA ALA A 192 -21.74 7.31 -4.16
C ALA A 192 -21.34 8.71 -4.66
N ARG A 193 -20.47 9.39 -3.91
CA ARG A 193 -19.98 10.72 -4.26
C ARG A 193 -19.16 10.69 -5.55
N ILE A 194 -18.21 9.76 -5.70
CA ILE A 194 -17.41 9.64 -6.92
C ILE A 194 -18.28 9.31 -8.14
N LEU A 195 -19.30 8.45 -7.99
CA LEU A 195 -20.24 8.13 -9.08
C LEU A 195 -21.06 9.33 -9.55
N LEU A 196 -21.39 10.26 -8.65
CA LEU A 196 -22.30 11.37 -8.92
C LEU A 196 -21.61 12.74 -9.04
N ARG A 197 -20.31 12.84 -8.76
CA ARG A 197 -19.57 14.10 -8.77
C ARG A 197 -19.39 14.61 -10.20
N CYS A 198 -19.41 15.93 -10.35
CA CYS A 198 -19.09 16.58 -11.62
C CYS A 198 -17.68 16.20 -12.09
N THR A 199 -17.56 15.64 -13.30
CA THR A 199 -16.28 15.15 -13.83
C THR A 199 -15.27 16.25 -14.09
N THR A 200 -15.70 17.51 -14.26
CA THR A 200 -14.77 18.65 -14.38
C THR A 200 -14.09 18.97 -13.04
N GLU A 201 -14.80 18.78 -11.92
CA GLU A 201 -14.21 18.89 -10.59
C GLU A 201 -13.26 17.72 -10.33
N LEU A 202 -13.68 16.49 -10.63
CA LEU A 202 -12.81 15.31 -10.50
C LEU A 202 -11.54 15.41 -11.36
N ALA A 203 -11.60 16.05 -12.53
CA ALA A 203 -10.44 16.27 -13.38
C ALA A 203 -9.34 17.13 -12.73
N SER A 204 -9.66 17.87 -11.67
CA SER A 204 -8.70 18.66 -10.87
C SER A 204 -8.08 17.90 -9.70
N THR A 205 -8.49 16.64 -9.49
CA THR A 205 -8.03 15.79 -8.38
C THR A 205 -6.95 14.79 -8.85
N ASP A 206 -6.49 13.92 -7.95
CA ASP A 206 -5.54 12.85 -8.27
C ASP A 206 -6.20 11.52 -8.70
N ILE A 207 -7.49 11.56 -9.10
CA ILE A 207 -8.21 10.39 -9.63
C ILE A 207 -7.47 9.77 -10.84
N ALA A 208 -7.52 8.45 -10.97
CA ALA A 208 -6.92 7.75 -12.11
C ALA A 208 -7.58 8.18 -13.43
N GLY A 209 -6.75 8.48 -14.44
CA GLY A 209 -7.25 8.97 -15.74
C GLY A 209 -8.25 8.05 -16.41
N TYR A 210 -7.99 6.73 -16.41
CA TYR A 210 -8.93 5.74 -16.96
C TYR A 210 -10.26 5.70 -16.21
N ALA A 211 -10.26 5.98 -14.91
CA ALA A 211 -11.48 6.00 -14.10
C ALA A 211 -12.28 7.27 -14.39
N LEU A 212 -11.61 8.40 -14.52
CA LEU A 212 -12.23 9.66 -14.95
C LEU A 212 -12.87 9.54 -16.34
N ASP A 213 -12.20 8.89 -17.29
CA ASP A 213 -12.73 8.69 -18.64
C ASP A 213 -13.96 7.77 -18.65
N ALA A 214 -13.97 6.72 -17.82
CA ALA A 214 -15.15 5.89 -17.61
C ALA A 214 -16.31 6.70 -16.97
N LEU A 215 -16.02 7.52 -15.95
CA LEU A 215 -17.01 8.36 -15.29
C LEU A 215 -17.60 9.44 -16.20
N ARG A 216 -16.83 9.99 -17.14
CA ARG A 216 -17.34 10.93 -18.17
C ARG A 216 -18.39 10.32 -19.09
N SER A 217 -18.31 9.01 -19.31
CA SER A 217 -19.27 8.27 -20.13
C SER A 217 -20.39 7.64 -19.30
N SER A 218 -20.34 7.77 -17.98
CA SER A 218 -21.30 7.16 -17.06
C SER A 218 -22.72 7.67 -17.31
N THR A 219 -23.68 6.75 -17.32
CA THR A 219 -25.11 7.07 -17.37
C THR A 219 -25.77 7.07 -15.99
N ILE A 220 -25.00 6.75 -14.93
CA ILE A 220 -25.46 6.73 -13.55
C ILE A 220 -25.89 8.12 -13.12
N ARG A 221 -27.09 8.22 -12.55
CA ARG A 221 -27.67 9.47 -12.08
C ARG A 221 -28.47 9.26 -10.81
N TYR A 222 -28.63 10.34 -10.05
CA TYR A 222 -29.60 10.35 -8.97
C TYR A 222 -31.01 10.56 -9.57
N PRO A 223 -32.02 9.78 -9.16
CA PRO A 223 -33.40 9.91 -9.64
C PRO A 223 -34.08 11.23 -9.26
#